data_AF-A0AA86VVB1-F1
#
_entry.id   AF-A0AA86VVB1-F1
#
_cell.length_a   1.000
_cell.length_b   1.000
_cell.length_c   1.000
_cell.angle_alpha   90.00
_cell.angle_beta   90.00
_cell.angle_gamma   90.00
#
_symmetry.space_group_name_H-M   'P 1'
#
loop_
_entity.id
_entity.type
_entity.pdbx_description
1 polymer ?
#
loop_
_entity_poly.entity_id
_entity_poly.type
_entity_poly.pdbx_seq_one_letter_code
_entity_poly.pdbx_strand_id
1 'polypeptide(L)'
;MRTLLSRLIHSTPSISRLNATAVSVSGRNLCTDSNKVDEPFKVEEAETVNVPPPPTEKLLVLGGNGFVGSHICREALERGLSVASLSRSGKSSLHDSWAGNVTWYKGNILSTDSLKEALNGVTAVISCVGGFGSNSYMYKINGTANINAIRAASDQGVKRFVYISAADFGVVNYLLQGYYEGKRAAETEILSKFPYGGVILRPGFIYGTRSVGSMKLPLGVIGSPLETVLQIAKPLNQIPLVGPLLTPPVNVTAVAKVAVRAATDPVFPPGIIDVYGIKRYSQHKSN
;
A
#
# COMPACT_ATOMS: atom_id res chain seq x y z
N MET A 1 63.87 -22.19 11.38
CA MET A 1 63.80 -21.19 12.48
C MET A 1 62.56 -20.34 12.29
N ARG A 2 61.75 -20.25 13.35
CA ARG A 2 60.60 -19.34 13.60
C ARG A 2 59.26 -19.62 12.88
N THR A 3 58.55 -20.51 13.56
CA THR A 3 57.10 -20.69 13.78
C THR A 3 56.32 -19.40 14.09
N LEU A 4 55.03 -19.36 13.73
CA LEU A 4 53.85 -18.90 14.52
C LEU A 4 52.58 -19.04 13.64
N LEU A 5 51.88 -20.18 13.65
CA LEU A 5 50.70 -20.55 14.46
C LEU A 5 49.41 -19.76 14.16
N SER A 6 48.56 -20.37 13.31
CA SER A 6 47.14 -20.08 13.11
C SER A 6 46.28 -20.64 14.25
N ARG A 7 45.24 -19.91 14.68
CA ARG A 7 44.17 -20.43 15.54
C ARG A 7 42.83 -20.43 14.80
N LEU A 8 42.34 -21.63 14.48
CA LEU A 8 40.96 -21.91 14.05
C LEU A 8 40.15 -22.32 15.29
N ILE A 9 38.99 -21.70 15.48
CA ILE A 9 38.03 -22.04 16.52
C ILE A 9 36.95 -22.91 15.86
N HIS A 10 36.90 -24.19 16.25
CA HIS A 10 35.76 -25.06 16.00
C HIS A 10 35.05 -25.34 17.33
N SER A 11 33.74 -25.09 17.36
CA SER A 11 32.83 -25.43 18.45
C SER A 11 31.85 -26.51 17.97
N THR A 12 31.80 -27.63 18.68
CA THR A 12 30.73 -28.64 18.59
C THR A 12 30.38 -29.13 20.00
N PRO A 13 29.13 -29.59 20.24
CA PRO A 13 28.49 -29.59 21.55
C PRO A 13 28.79 -30.86 22.36
N SER A 14 28.79 -30.72 23.70
CA SER A 14 28.93 -31.82 24.65
C SER A 14 27.56 -32.24 25.19
N ILE A 15 27.18 -33.48 24.91
CA ILE A 15 26.03 -34.19 25.48
C ILE A 15 26.56 -35.07 26.61
N SER A 16 26.18 -34.77 27.85
CA SER A 16 26.55 -35.57 29.02
C SER A 16 25.64 -36.80 29.17
N ARG A 17 26.27 -37.97 29.29
CA ARG A 17 25.67 -39.29 29.43
C ARG A 17 25.14 -39.53 30.84
N LEU A 18 24.04 -40.28 30.86
CA LEU A 18 23.45 -40.99 31.99
C LEU A 18 24.45 -41.96 32.64
N ASN A 19 24.47 -41.99 33.97
CA ASN A 19 25.00 -43.12 34.74
C ASN A 19 23.85 -43.74 35.54
N ALA A 20 23.55 -45.01 35.23
CA ALA A 20 22.71 -45.89 36.01
C ALA A 20 23.55 -46.55 37.11
N THR A 21 23.03 -46.63 38.33
CA THR A 21 23.49 -47.56 39.37
C THR A 21 22.30 -48.23 40.04
N ALA A 22 22.47 -49.51 40.33
CA ALA A 22 21.44 -50.47 40.64
C ALA A 22 21.09 -50.56 42.14
N VAL A 23 19.80 -50.81 42.39
CA VAL A 23 19.13 -51.68 43.37
C VAL A 23 19.86 -52.00 44.69
N SER A 24 19.18 -51.71 45.81
CA SER A 24 19.09 -52.62 46.95
C SER A 24 17.69 -52.55 47.57
N VAL A 25 17.06 -53.72 47.71
CA VAL A 25 15.73 -53.94 48.28
C VAL A 25 15.86 -54.13 49.79
N SER A 26 15.06 -53.39 50.57
CA SER A 26 14.81 -53.68 51.98
C SER A 26 13.41 -53.15 52.34
N GLY A 27 12.46 -54.06 52.52
CA GLY A 27 11.07 -53.74 52.81
C GLY A 27 10.82 -53.12 54.18
N ARG A 28 9.69 -52.41 54.28
CA ARG A 28 8.78 -52.44 55.43
C ARG A 28 7.43 -51.81 55.06
N ASN A 29 6.41 -52.29 55.77
CA ASN A 29 4.99 -52.24 55.45
C ASN A 29 4.32 -50.86 55.59
N LEU A 30 3.24 -50.73 54.81
CA LEU A 30 2.02 -49.94 54.97
C LEU A 30 1.85 -49.14 56.28
N CYS A 31 1.61 -47.83 56.12
CA CYS A 31 0.79 -47.05 57.05
C CYS A 31 -0.07 -46.08 56.23
N THR A 32 -1.38 -46.30 56.26
CA THR A 32 -2.40 -45.40 55.74
C THR A 32 -2.74 -44.37 56.82
N ASP A 33 -2.40 -43.10 56.61
CA ASP A 33 -3.23 -41.96 57.02
C ASP A 33 -2.50 -40.64 56.75
N SER A 34 -3.08 -39.79 55.90
CA SER A 34 -3.19 -38.36 56.17
C SER A 34 -4.07 -37.71 55.10
N ASN A 35 -5.28 -37.33 55.51
CA ASN A 35 -6.13 -36.37 54.80
C ASN A 35 -5.37 -35.05 54.64
N LYS A 36 -4.74 -34.83 53.48
CA LYS A 36 -4.44 -33.49 53.01
C LYS A 36 -5.18 -33.27 51.70
N VAL A 37 -6.29 -32.54 51.82
CA VAL A 37 -6.92 -31.88 50.69
C VAL A 37 -5.91 -30.81 50.24
N ASP A 38 -5.31 -31.00 49.08
CA ASP A 38 -4.51 -29.95 48.44
C ASP A 38 -5.41 -28.72 48.26
N GLU A 39 -5.05 -27.59 48.86
CA GLU A 39 -5.77 -26.34 48.60
C GLU A 39 -5.74 -26.05 47.10
N PRO A 40 -6.89 -25.66 46.50
CA PRO A 40 -6.93 -25.34 45.09
C PRO A 40 -6.01 -24.16 44.81
N PHE A 41 -5.11 -24.35 43.85
CA PHE A 41 -4.17 -23.33 43.38
C PHE A 41 -4.95 -22.06 43.03
N LYS A 42 -4.75 -20.99 43.83
CA LYS A 42 -5.48 -19.74 43.68
C LYS A 42 -4.92 -19.03 42.44
N VAL A 43 -5.63 -19.14 41.32
CA VAL A 43 -5.31 -18.40 40.10
C VAL A 43 -5.71 -16.94 40.37
N GLU A 44 -4.73 -16.07 40.57
CA GLU A 44 -4.97 -14.63 40.51
C GLU A 44 -5.37 -14.29 39.07
N GLU A 45 -6.60 -13.82 38.89
CA GLU A 45 -7.05 -13.29 37.60
C GLU A 45 -6.09 -12.19 37.17
N ALA A 46 -5.45 -12.37 36.01
CA ALA A 46 -4.56 -11.38 35.45
C ALA A 46 -5.31 -10.05 35.29
N GLU A 47 -4.75 -8.97 35.85
CA GLU A 47 -5.29 -7.63 35.68
C GLU A 47 -5.50 -7.34 34.20
N THR A 48 -6.71 -6.86 33.88
CA THR A 48 -7.04 -6.45 32.52
C THR A 48 -6.22 -5.22 32.17
N VAL A 49 -5.12 -5.44 31.44
CA VAL A 49 -4.34 -4.35 30.87
C VAL A 49 -5.26 -3.60 29.92
N ASN A 50 -5.60 -2.36 30.28
CA ASN A 50 -6.39 -1.47 29.44
C ASN A 50 -5.50 -1.00 28.29
N VAL A 51 -5.38 -1.83 27.26
CA VAL A 51 -4.63 -1.51 26.06
C VAL A 51 -5.41 -0.41 25.33
N PRO A 52 -4.83 0.78 25.08
CA PRO A 52 -5.47 1.78 24.25
C PRO A 52 -5.90 1.14 22.92
N PRO A 53 -7.07 1.46 22.37
CA PRO A 53 -7.47 0.96 21.07
C PRO A 53 -6.33 1.21 20.07
N PRO A 54 -5.99 0.23 19.21
CA PRO A 54 -4.89 0.38 18.28
C PRO A 54 -5.07 1.69 17.53
N PRO A 55 -4.00 2.50 17.39
CA PRO A 55 -4.12 3.80 16.74
C PRO A 55 -4.75 3.59 15.37
N THR A 56 -5.90 4.24 15.14
CA THR A 56 -6.66 4.10 13.90
C THR A 56 -5.72 4.44 12.75
N GLU A 57 -5.43 3.49 11.87
CA GLU A 57 -4.50 3.71 10.77
C GLU A 57 -5.00 4.88 9.92
N LYS A 58 -4.20 5.94 9.88
CA LYS A 58 -4.50 7.15 9.11
C LYS A 58 -3.90 7.02 7.72
N LEU A 59 -4.77 6.90 6.71
CA LEU A 59 -4.43 6.77 5.31
C LEU A 59 -4.53 8.13 4.61
N LEU A 60 -3.45 8.57 3.96
CA LEU A 60 -3.49 9.75 3.10
C LEU A 60 -3.62 9.34 1.63
N VAL A 61 -4.68 9.78 0.97
CA VAL A 61 -4.91 9.56 -0.46
C VAL A 61 -4.61 10.84 -1.24
N LEU A 62 -3.54 10.83 -2.04
CA LEU A 62 -3.24 11.94 -2.95
C LEU A 62 -4.05 11.77 -4.23
N GLY A 63 -4.89 12.76 -4.54
CA GLY A 63 -5.83 12.67 -5.66
C GLY A 63 -7.16 11.98 -5.31
N GLY A 64 -7.61 12.05 -4.05
CA GLY A 64 -8.89 11.46 -3.60
C GLY A 64 -10.15 12.00 -4.30
N ASN A 65 -10.09 13.20 -4.88
CA ASN A 65 -11.15 13.75 -5.74
C ASN A 65 -11.16 13.14 -7.17
N GLY A 66 -10.16 12.34 -7.53
CA GLY A 66 -10.03 11.71 -8.84
C GLY A 66 -10.90 10.46 -8.98
N PHE A 67 -10.92 9.88 -10.18
CA PHE A 67 -11.66 8.65 -10.45
C PHE A 67 -11.19 7.50 -9.54
N VAL A 68 -9.93 7.08 -9.67
CA VAL A 68 -9.36 5.99 -8.86
C VAL A 68 -9.29 6.35 -7.38
N GLY A 69 -8.86 7.58 -7.07
CA GLY A 69 -8.72 8.05 -5.69
C GLY A 69 -10.04 8.04 -4.91
N SER A 70 -11.16 8.39 -5.54
CA SER A 70 -12.47 8.38 -4.86
C SER A 70 -12.92 6.97 -4.46
N HIS A 71 -12.66 5.97 -5.31
CA HIS A 71 -12.93 4.56 -4.99
C HIS A 71 -12.01 4.04 -3.89
N ILE A 72 -10.75 4.47 -3.86
CA ILE A 72 -9.81 4.14 -2.78
C ILE A 72 -10.24 4.76 -1.45
N CYS A 73 -10.64 6.04 -1.43
CA CYS A 73 -11.14 6.68 -0.22
C CYS A 73 -12.37 5.95 0.33
N ARG A 74 -13.32 5.58 -0.54
CA ARG A 74 -14.51 4.83 -0.15
C ARG A 74 -14.17 3.46 0.43
N GLU A 75 -13.37 2.68 -0.29
CA GLU A 75 -12.93 1.35 0.17
C GLU A 75 -12.18 1.44 1.51
N ALA A 76 -11.34 2.45 1.70
CA ALA A 76 -10.61 2.66 2.95
C ALA A 76 -11.55 2.99 4.12
N LEU A 77 -12.55 3.86 3.90
CA LEU A 77 -13.58 4.16 4.90
C LEU A 77 -14.44 2.94 5.24
N GLU A 78 -14.81 2.14 4.25
CA GLU A 78 -15.56 0.88 4.45
C GLU A 78 -14.78 -0.13 5.31
N ARG A 79 -13.44 -0.05 5.33
CA ARG A 79 -12.57 -0.83 6.21
C ARG A 79 -12.32 -0.19 7.57
N GLY A 80 -12.98 0.93 7.89
CA GLY A 80 -12.86 1.60 9.18
C GLY A 80 -11.58 2.43 9.36
N LEU A 81 -10.87 2.75 8.27
CA LEU A 81 -9.66 3.57 8.33
C LEU A 81 -10.00 5.06 8.48
N SER A 82 -9.10 5.81 9.13
CA SER A 82 -9.17 7.27 9.10
C SER A 82 -8.58 7.76 7.77
N VAL A 83 -9.38 8.42 6.94
CA VAL A 83 -8.95 8.81 5.59
C VAL A 83 -8.79 10.32 5.49
N ALA A 84 -7.61 10.73 5.01
CA ALA A 84 -7.30 12.08 4.61
C ALA A 84 -7.05 12.15 3.10
N SER A 85 -7.34 13.28 2.48
CA SER A 85 -6.95 13.54 1.09
C SER A 85 -6.49 14.98 0.93
N LEU A 86 -5.47 15.18 0.11
CA LEU A 86 -5.01 16.51 -0.28
C LEU A 86 -5.63 16.93 -1.61
N SER A 87 -6.19 18.14 -1.67
CA SER A 87 -6.71 18.73 -2.90
C SER A 87 -6.38 20.21 -2.97
N ARG A 88 -6.35 20.77 -4.19
CA ARG A 88 -6.06 22.20 -4.41
C ARG A 88 -7.05 23.13 -3.70
N SER A 89 -8.33 22.72 -3.62
CA SER A 89 -9.39 23.49 -2.97
C SER A 89 -9.53 23.21 -1.48
N GLY A 90 -8.99 22.08 -0.99
CA GLY A 90 -9.25 21.58 0.37
C GLY A 90 -10.67 21.12 0.60
N LYS A 91 -11.43 20.86 -0.46
CA LYS A 91 -12.82 20.39 -0.39
C LYS A 91 -13.01 19.17 -1.28
N SER A 92 -13.97 18.32 -0.89
CA SER A 92 -14.50 17.28 -1.77
C SER A 92 -15.18 17.91 -2.97
N SER A 93 -14.96 17.37 -4.16
CA SER A 93 -15.81 17.62 -5.35
C SER A 93 -16.86 16.51 -5.53
N LEU A 94 -16.95 15.58 -4.58
CA LEU A 94 -17.87 14.45 -4.58
C LEU A 94 -19.08 14.82 -3.72
N HIS A 95 -20.27 14.44 -4.19
CA HIS A 95 -21.55 14.74 -3.52
C HIS A 95 -22.09 13.56 -2.70
N ASP A 96 -21.41 12.41 -2.73
CA ASP A 96 -21.76 11.27 -1.92
C ASP A 96 -21.58 11.55 -0.42
N SER A 97 -22.46 11.01 0.42
CA SER A 97 -22.44 11.22 1.88
C SER A 97 -21.13 10.78 2.54
N TRP A 98 -20.51 9.70 2.08
CA TRP A 98 -19.25 9.19 2.61
C TRP A 98 -18.08 10.18 2.45
N ALA A 99 -18.14 11.10 1.49
CA ALA A 99 -17.05 12.04 1.24
C ALA A 99 -16.89 13.06 2.39
N GLY A 100 -17.93 13.25 3.20
CA GLY A 100 -17.87 14.02 4.45
C GLY A 100 -17.03 13.37 5.55
N ASN A 101 -16.80 12.06 5.47
CA ASN A 101 -15.96 11.31 6.41
C ASN A 101 -14.46 11.34 6.02
N VAL A 102 -14.11 11.97 4.90
CA VAL A 102 -12.71 12.20 4.50
C VAL A 102 -12.27 13.57 5.00
N THR A 103 -11.11 13.64 5.64
CA THR A 103 -10.47 14.92 5.99
C THR A 103 -9.81 15.52 4.75
N TRP A 104 -10.27 16.69 4.30
CA TRP A 104 -9.76 17.34 3.08
C TRP A 104 -8.76 18.46 3.42
N TYR A 105 -7.49 18.24 3.09
CA TYR A 105 -6.45 19.25 3.25
C TYR A 105 -6.31 20.09 1.98
N LYS A 106 -6.22 21.41 2.16
CA LYS A 106 -5.92 22.34 1.05
C LYS A 106 -4.41 22.35 0.81
N GLY A 107 -3.98 22.06 -0.40
CA GLY A 107 -2.56 22.09 -0.73
C GLY A 107 -2.23 21.85 -2.19
N ASN A 108 -1.00 22.21 -2.55
CA ASN A 108 -0.43 21.90 -3.85
C ASN A 108 0.63 20.82 -3.68
N ILE A 109 0.46 19.66 -4.32
CA ILE A 109 1.42 18.55 -4.26
C ILE A 109 2.82 18.92 -4.80
N LEU A 110 2.92 19.95 -5.65
CA LEU A 110 4.21 20.46 -6.10
C LEU A 110 4.95 21.25 -5.01
N SER A 111 4.26 21.69 -3.97
CA SER A 111 4.82 22.37 -2.81
C SER A 111 4.92 21.39 -1.64
N THR A 112 6.15 21.05 -1.25
CA THR A 112 6.43 20.13 -0.15
C THR A 112 5.87 20.61 1.19
N ASP A 113 5.86 21.93 1.42
CA ASP A 113 5.30 22.51 2.65
C ASP A 113 3.80 22.25 2.79
N SER A 114 3.07 22.22 1.67
CA SER A 114 1.64 21.89 1.68
C SER A 114 1.33 20.45 2.09
N LEU A 115 2.32 19.55 2.06
CA LEU A 115 2.13 18.14 2.41
C LEU A 115 2.35 17.87 3.91
N LYS A 116 3.07 18.74 4.62
CA LYS A 116 3.46 18.52 6.03
C LYS A 116 2.27 18.28 6.94
N GLU A 117 1.26 19.15 6.88
CA GLU A 117 0.05 19.00 7.69
C GLU A 117 -0.74 17.73 7.34
N ALA A 118 -0.85 17.42 6.06
CA ALA A 118 -1.59 16.25 5.58
C ALA A 118 -0.90 14.93 5.97
N LEU A 119 0.44 14.93 6.08
CA LEU A 119 1.26 13.76 6.44
C LEU A 119 1.34 13.52 7.95
N ASN A 120 0.89 14.47 8.79
CA ASN A 120 0.99 14.31 10.25
C ASN A 120 0.15 13.11 10.74
N GLY A 121 0.82 12.18 11.43
CA GLY A 121 0.23 10.96 11.98
C GLY A 121 -0.20 9.93 10.92
N VAL A 122 0.23 10.07 9.67
CA VAL A 122 -0.12 9.16 8.57
C VAL A 122 0.71 7.88 8.64
N THR A 123 0.07 6.73 8.60
CA THR A 123 0.74 5.42 8.59
C THR A 123 1.07 4.96 7.18
N ALA A 124 0.21 5.30 6.21
CA ALA A 124 0.36 4.93 4.81
C ALA A 124 -0.13 6.03 3.86
N VAL A 125 0.50 6.14 2.69
CA VAL A 125 0.12 7.06 1.62
C VAL A 125 -0.25 6.27 0.37
N ILE A 126 -1.32 6.66 -0.31
CA ILE A 126 -1.68 6.16 -1.65
C ILE A 126 -1.72 7.33 -2.63
N SER A 127 -0.84 7.35 -3.63
CA SER A 127 -0.88 8.37 -4.67
C SER A 127 -1.56 7.89 -5.94
N CYS A 128 -2.64 8.59 -6.30
CA CYS A 128 -3.39 8.46 -7.55
C CYS A 128 -3.20 9.70 -8.44
N VAL A 129 -2.19 10.52 -8.16
CA VAL A 129 -1.97 11.78 -8.89
C VAL A 129 -1.42 11.47 -10.27
N GLY A 130 -2.18 11.86 -11.28
CA GLY A 130 -1.78 11.85 -12.67
C GLY A 130 -2.51 12.91 -13.48
N GLY A 131 -1.93 13.30 -14.61
CA GLY A 131 -2.47 14.31 -15.50
C GLY A 131 -2.04 14.12 -16.94
N PHE A 132 -2.86 14.60 -17.86
CA PHE A 132 -2.62 14.58 -19.31
C PHE A 132 -2.52 16.01 -19.84
N GLY A 133 -1.70 16.23 -20.86
CA GLY A 133 -1.45 17.56 -21.43
C GLY A 133 -0.18 17.58 -22.26
N SER A 134 0.55 18.70 -22.27
CA SER A 134 1.87 18.77 -22.90
C SER A 134 2.85 17.78 -22.24
N ASN A 135 3.87 17.35 -22.99
CA ASN A 135 4.88 16.43 -22.48
C ASN A 135 5.51 16.94 -21.15
N SER A 136 5.89 18.22 -21.10
CA SER A 136 6.46 18.85 -19.89
C SER A 136 5.47 18.89 -18.72
N TYR A 137 4.18 19.16 -18.99
CA TYR A 137 3.15 19.14 -17.96
C TYR A 137 2.93 17.72 -17.42
N MET A 138 2.90 16.72 -18.31
CA MET A 138 2.77 15.32 -17.93
C MET A 138 3.95 14.88 -17.07
N TYR A 139 5.19 15.21 -17.44
CA TYR A 139 6.36 14.87 -16.61
C TYR A 139 6.29 15.54 -15.24
N LYS A 140 5.92 16.83 -15.19
CA LYS A 140 5.80 17.59 -13.95
C LYS A 140 4.76 16.98 -12.99
N ILE A 141 3.59 16.60 -13.49
CA ILE A 141 2.51 16.07 -12.65
C ILE A 141 2.69 14.58 -12.33
N ASN A 142 3.08 13.76 -13.31
CA ASN A 142 3.19 12.31 -13.09
C ASN A 142 4.53 11.94 -12.42
N GLY A 143 5.59 12.72 -12.64
CA GLY A 143 6.91 12.55 -12.02
C GLY A 143 7.14 13.50 -10.85
N THR A 144 7.46 14.77 -11.13
CA THR A 144 7.94 15.72 -10.09
C THR A 144 7.01 15.82 -8.88
N ALA A 145 5.70 15.96 -9.08
CA ALA A 145 4.74 16.03 -7.99
C ALA A 145 4.74 14.75 -7.13
N ASN A 146 4.77 13.57 -7.75
CA ASN A 146 4.81 12.30 -7.03
C ASN A 146 6.13 12.13 -6.29
N ILE A 147 7.27 12.46 -6.92
CA ILE A 147 8.60 12.43 -6.28
C ILE A 147 8.63 13.31 -5.02
N ASN A 148 8.08 14.52 -5.10
CA ASN A 148 7.97 15.40 -3.94
C ASN A 148 7.14 14.78 -2.82
N ALA A 149 6.02 14.13 -3.16
CA ALA A 149 5.20 13.44 -2.19
C ALA A 149 5.88 12.22 -1.56
N ILE A 150 6.61 11.44 -2.35
CA ILE A 150 7.38 10.27 -1.89
C ILE A 150 8.44 10.73 -0.89
N ARG A 151 9.20 11.78 -1.23
CA ARG A 151 10.22 12.35 -0.34
C ARG A 151 9.62 12.89 0.95
N ALA A 152 8.58 13.72 0.85
CA ALA A 152 7.92 14.27 2.03
C ALA A 152 7.35 13.18 2.95
N ALA A 153 6.75 12.12 2.39
CA ALA A 153 6.25 10.99 3.16
C ALA A 153 7.39 10.21 3.84
N SER A 154 8.50 9.98 3.13
CA SER A 154 9.69 9.33 3.69
C SER A 154 10.29 10.14 4.83
N ASP A 155 10.40 11.46 4.68
CA ASP A 155 10.96 12.35 5.69
C ASP A 155 10.10 12.41 6.97
N GLN A 156 8.78 12.17 6.83
CA GLN A 156 7.82 12.08 7.94
C GLN A 156 7.72 10.68 8.56
N GLY A 157 8.52 9.71 8.10
CA GLY A 157 8.54 8.36 8.65
C GLY A 157 7.31 7.51 8.31
N VAL A 158 6.60 7.83 7.22
CA VAL A 158 5.52 6.98 6.71
C VAL A 158 6.07 5.58 6.42
N LYS A 159 5.34 4.53 6.81
CA LYS A 159 5.81 3.14 6.67
C LYS A 159 5.54 2.56 5.29
N ARG A 160 4.43 2.97 4.67
CA ARG A 160 3.90 2.40 3.43
C ARG A 160 3.59 3.48 2.41
N PHE A 161 4.03 3.28 1.18
CA PHE A 161 3.70 4.17 0.06
C PHE A 161 3.23 3.34 -1.13
N VAL A 162 1.97 3.52 -1.52
CA VAL A 162 1.37 2.86 -2.67
C VAL A 162 1.22 3.86 -3.81
N TYR A 163 1.65 3.50 -5.01
CA TYR A 163 1.57 4.35 -6.18
C TYR A 163 0.81 3.69 -7.32
N ILE A 164 -0.18 4.41 -7.87
CA ILE A 164 -0.94 3.98 -9.03
C ILE A 164 -0.22 4.45 -10.31
N SER A 165 0.66 3.60 -10.81
CA SER A 165 1.40 3.78 -12.05
C SER A 165 0.56 3.36 -13.27
N ALA A 166 1.19 2.92 -14.35
CA ALA A 166 0.55 2.42 -15.57
C ALA A 166 1.37 1.26 -16.16
N ALA A 167 0.65 0.28 -16.71
CA ALA A 167 1.25 -0.72 -17.58
C ALA A 167 1.82 -0.06 -18.85
N ASP A 168 2.84 -0.68 -19.44
CA ASP A 168 3.42 -0.21 -20.70
C ASP A 168 2.52 -0.59 -21.88
N PHE A 169 2.23 0.36 -22.75
CA PHE A 169 1.38 0.17 -23.92
C PHE A 169 2.15 0.41 -25.23
N GLY A 170 3.43 0.01 -25.25
CA GLY A 170 4.30 0.02 -26.43
C GLY A 170 4.30 1.37 -27.16
N VAL A 171 3.78 1.39 -28.38
CA VAL A 171 3.57 2.57 -29.24
C VAL A 171 2.88 3.77 -28.55
N VAL A 172 1.95 3.53 -27.62
CA VAL A 172 1.30 4.61 -26.86
C VAL A 172 2.28 5.33 -25.93
N ASN A 173 3.35 4.64 -25.50
CA ASN A 173 4.39 5.25 -24.67
C ASN A 173 5.12 6.37 -25.41
N TYR A 174 5.29 6.27 -26.73
CA TYR A 174 5.92 7.32 -27.54
C TYR A 174 5.02 8.55 -27.66
N LEU A 175 3.70 8.37 -27.77
CA LEU A 175 2.74 9.48 -27.83
C LEU A 175 2.61 10.23 -26.50
N LEU A 176 2.78 9.50 -25.39
CA LEU A 176 2.66 10.04 -24.02
C LEU A 176 4.00 9.96 -23.28
N GLN A 177 5.10 10.27 -23.94
CA GLN A 177 6.46 10.08 -23.39
C GLN A 177 6.62 10.72 -21.99
N GLY A 178 6.28 11.99 -21.83
CA GLY A 178 6.39 12.68 -20.53
C GLY A 178 5.51 12.08 -19.42
N TYR A 179 4.40 11.42 -19.77
CA TYR A 179 3.58 10.69 -18.80
C TYR A 179 4.31 9.45 -18.29
N TYR A 180 4.80 8.60 -19.20
CA TYR A 180 5.49 7.37 -18.82
C TYR A 180 6.83 7.65 -18.15
N GLU A 181 7.63 8.58 -18.69
CA GLU A 181 8.88 8.99 -18.06
C GLU A 181 8.65 9.52 -16.64
N GLY A 182 7.64 10.37 -16.44
CA GLY A 182 7.27 10.84 -15.12
C GLY A 182 6.88 9.70 -14.18
N LYS A 183 6.02 8.77 -14.64
CA LYS A 183 5.62 7.60 -13.84
C LYS A 183 6.82 6.72 -13.48
N ARG A 184 7.71 6.43 -14.44
CA ARG A 184 8.92 5.62 -14.21
C ARG A 184 9.88 6.31 -13.24
N ALA A 185 10.04 7.63 -13.32
CA ALA A 185 10.84 8.39 -12.37
C ALA A 185 10.29 8.30 -10.93
N ALA A 186 8.96 8.41 -10.77
CA ALA A 186 8.31 8.23 -9.47
C ALA A 186 8.47 6.79 -8.94
N GLU A 187 8.37 5.77 -9.80
CA GLU A 187 8.62 4.38 -9.41
C GLU A 187 10.04 4.16 -8.88
N THR A 188 11.05 4.69 -9.56
CA THR A 188 12.45 4.61 -9.11
C THR A 188 12.63 5.26 -7.74
N GLU A 189 12.00 6.42 -7.51
CA GLU A 189 12.07 7.10 -6.20
C GLU A 189 11.40 6.27 -5.10
N ILE A 190 10.28 5.60 -5.37
CA ILE A 190 9.62 4.71 -4.40
C ILE A 190 10.51 3.54 -4.03
N LEU A 191 11.11 2.88 -5.03
CA LEU A 191 12.00 1.73 -4.79
C LEU A 191 13.23 2.14 -3.95
N SER A 192 13.67 3.40 -4.08
CA SER A 192 14.78 3.96 -3.30
C SER A 192 14.36 4.35 -1.87
N LYS A 193 13.25 5.08 -1.70
CA LYS A 193 12.82 5.63 -0.40
C LYS A 193 12.02 4.67 0.46
N PHE A 194 11.34 3.70 -0.17
CA PHE A 194 10.48 2.72 0.51
C PHE A 194 10.86 1.28 0.10
N PRO A 195 12.08 0.81 0.36
CA PRO A 195 12.52 -0.52 -0.06
C PRO A 195 11.68 -1.67 0.53
N TYR A 196 11.13 -1.48 1.74
CA TYR A 196 10.33 -2.49 2.44
C TYR A 196 8.82 -2.22 2.45
N GLY A 197 8.39 -1.01 2.07
CA GLY A 197 7.00 -0.56 2.17
C GLY A 197 6.43 0.08 0.91
N GLY A 198 7.22 0.13 -0.16
CA GLY A 198 6.85 0.74 -1.44
C GLY A 198 6.14 -0.27 -2.32
N VAL A 199 4.91 0.05 -2.74
CA VAL A 199 4.12 -0.79 -3.63
C VAL A 199 3.73 0.01 -4.86
N ILE A 200 4.03 -0.51 -6.04
CA ILE A 200 3.74 0.13 -7.33
C ILE A 200 2.71 -0.72 -8.05
N LEU A 201 1.50 -0.21 -8.21
CA LEU A 201 0.48 -0.88 -9.01
C LEU A 201 0.58 -0.37 -10.46
N ARG A 202 0.79 -1.28 -11.42
CA ARG A 202 0.78 -0.99 -12.86
C ARG A 202 -0.49 -1.55 -13.51
N PRO A 203 -1.66 -0.91 -13.30
CA PRO A 203 -2.89 -1.33 -13.94
C PRO A 203 -2.83 -1.10 -15.46
N GLY A 204 -3.61 -1.90 -16.19
CA GLY A 204 -3.95 -1.64 -17.58
C GLY A 204 -5.02 -0.55 -17.67
N PHE A 205 -5.86 -0.61 -18.70
CA PHE A 205 -7.01 0.30 -18.80
C PHE A 205 -7.96 0.09 -17.62
N ILE A 206 -8.13 1.13 -16.79
CA ILE A 206 -9.04 1.08 -15.64
C ILE A 206 -10.42 1.49 -16.13
N TYR A 207 -11.46 0.73 -15.79
CA TYR A 207 -12.85 1.05 -16.11
C TYR A 207 -13.74 1.00 -14.87
N GLY A 208 -14.89 1.68 -14.95
CA GLY A 208 -15.90 1.71 -13.89
C GLY A 208 -16.77 2.95 -13.98
N THR A 209 -17.75 3.04 -13.09
CA THR A 209 -18.69 4.17 -13.06
C THR A 209 -18.26 5.21 -12.03
N ARG A 210 -18.31 6.48 -12.43
CA ARG A 210 -18.27 7.63 -11.50
C ARG A 210 -19.61 8.35 -11.58
N SER A 211 -20.23 8.61 -10.43
CA SER A 211 -21.35 9.55 -10.36
C SER A 211 -20.76 10.95 -10.19
N VAL A 212 -21.06 11.87 -11.10
CA VAL A 212 -20.77 13.30 -10.94
C VAL A 212 -22.12 14.00 -11.04
N GLY A 213 -22.71 14.34 -9.89
CA GLY A 213 -24.12 14.73 -9.83
C GLY A 213 -25.04 13.55 -10.14
N SER A 214 -26.08 13.76 -10.96
CA SER A 214 -27.07 12.75 -11.35
C SER A 214 -26.67 11.83 -12.50
N MET A 215 -25.49 12.06 -13.13
CA MET A 215 -25.07 11.30 -14.31
C MET A 215 -23.90 10.34 -14.00
N LYS A 216 -24.06 9.08 -14.43
CA LYS A 216 -23.01 8.05 -14.43
C LYS A 216 -22.22 8.15 -15.74
N LEU A 217 -21.04 8.76 -15.71
CA LEU A 217 -20.24 8.96 -16.92
C LEU A 217 -19.10 7.91 -16.98
N PRO A 218 -18.98 7.14 -18.08
CA PRO A 218 -17.80 6.35 -18.36
C PRO A 218 -16.61 7.26 -18.72
N LEU A 219 -15.42 6.81 -18.33
CA LEU A 219 -14.12 7.50 -18.24
C LEU A 219 -13.59 8.28 -19.46
N GLY A 220 -14.27 8.31 -20.60
CA GLY A 220 -13.77 9.01 -21.79
C GLY A 220 -13.88 10.53 -21.75
N VAL A 221 -14.58 11.13 -20.78
CA VAL A 221 -15.13 12.50 -20.99
C VAL A 221 -14.72 13.54 -19.94
N ILE A 222 -14.04 13.18 -18.85
CA ILE A 222 -13.91 14.11 -17.70
C ILE A 222 -12.46 14.52 -17.43
N GLY A 223 -12.16 15.80 -17.68
CA GLY A 223 -10.98 16.52 -17.17
C GLY A 223 -10.05 17.11 -18.22
N SER A 224 -10.30 16.80 -19.47
CA SER A 224 -9.68 17.42 -20.65
C SER A 224 -10.80 17.75 -21.62
N PRO A 225 -10.72 18.86 -22.40
CA PRO A 225 -11.68 19.13 -23.47
C PRO A 225 -11.94 17.85 -24.26
N LEU A 226 -13.20 17.58 -24.64
CA LEU A 226 -13.53 16.40 -25.45
C LEU A 226 -12.66 16.36 -26.72
N GLU A 227 -12.26 17.54 -27.22
CA GLU A 227 -11.25 17.75 -28.26
C GLU A 227 -9.90 17.09 -27.97
N THR A 228 -9.42 17.11 -26.72
CA THR A 228 -8.14 16.46 -26.34
C THR A 228 -8.27 14.94 -26.40
N VAL A 229 -9.40 14.40 -25.93
CA VAL A 229 -9.68 12.96 -26.01
C VAL A 229 -9.84 12.52 -27.47
N LEU A 230 -10.56 13.32 -28.27
CA LEU A 230 -10.70 13.10 -29.71
C LEU A 230 -9.36 13.22 -30.46
N GLN A 231 -8.48 14.15 -30.07
CA GLN A 231 -7.14 14.28 -30.65
C GLN A 231 -6.23 13.11 -30.28
N ILE A 232 -6.37 12.54 -29.08
CA ILE A 232 -5.71 11.29 -28.69
C ILE A 232 -6.27 10.10 -29.50
N ALA A 233 -7.58 10.11 -29.79
CA ALA A 233 -8.25 9.07 -30.58
C ALA A 233 -7.93 9.11 -32.09
N LYS A 234 -7.62 10.28 -32.67
CA LYS A 234 -7.30 10.43 -34.10
C LYS A 234 -6.09 9.59 -34.58
N PRO A 235 -4.95 9.54 -33.89
CA PRO A 235 -3.82 8.69 -34.30
C PRO A 235 -4.02 7.20 -33.96
N LEU A 236 -4.96 6.84 -33.07
CA LEU A 236 -5.20 5.45 -32.66
C LEU A 236 -5.66 4.55 -33.82
N ASN A 237 -6.33 5.10 -34.84
CA ASN A 237 -6.72 4.36 -36.05
C ASN A 237 -5.53 3.96 -36.95
N GLN A 238 -4.32 4.48 -36.70
CA GLN A 238 -3.12 4.22 -37.52
C GLN A 238 -2.08 3.34 -36.80
N ILE A 239 -2.39 2.82 -35.62
CA ILE A 239 -1.42 2.10 -34.78
C ILE A 239 -1.55 0.59 -35.01
N PRO A 240 -0.45 -0.14 -35.29
CA PRO A 240 -0.47 -1.60 -35.35
C PRO A 240 -0.84 -2.17 -33.96
N LEU A 241 -1.99 -2.84 -33.92
CA LEU A 241 -2.79 -3.20 -32.76
C LEU A 241 -2.20 -4.36 -31.91
N VAL A 242 -0.89 -4.52 -31.82
CA VAL A 242 -0.29 -5.76 -31.26
C VAL A 242 0.02 -5.63 -29.76
N GLY A 243 0.42 -4.44 -29.28
CA GLY A 243 0.80 -4.21 -27.88
C GLY A 243 -0.37 -3.96 -26.91
N PRO A 244 -1.30 -3.03 -27.20
CA PRO A 244 -2.41 -2.69 -26.29
C PRO A 244 -3.49 -3.77 -26.15
N LEU A 245 -3.53 -4.76 -27.06
CA LEU A 245 -4.58 -5.78 -27.12
C LEU A 245 -4.44 -6.85 -26.01
N LEU A 246 -3.24 -7.03 -25.45
CA LEU A 246 -2.93 -8.14 -24.53
C LEU A 246 -3.06 -7.78 -23.04
N THR A 247 -2.99 -6.49 -22.67
CA THR A 247 -3.15 -6.09 -21.27
C THR A 247 -4.64 -5.98 -20.94
N PRO A 248 -5.16 -6.86 -20.07
CA PRO A 248 -6.60 -6.87 -19.86
C PRO A 248 -7.05 -5.65 -19.05
N PRO A 249 -8.25 -5.11 -19.30
CA PRO A 249 -8.79 -4.02 -18.51
C PRO A 249 -9.03 -4.47 -17.06
N VAL A 250 -8.96 -3.51 -16.13
CA VAL A 250 -9.12 -3.74 -14.69
C VAL A 250 -10.23 -2.85 -14.15
N ASN A 251 -11.11 -3.43 -13.33
CA ASN A 251 -12.16 -2.68 -12.66
C ASN A 251 -11.56 -1.76 -11.59
N VAL A 252 -12.02 -0.50 -11.51
CA VAL A 252 -11.57 0.48 -10.52
C VAL A 252 -11.72 0.01 -9.08
N THR A 253 -12.79 -0.73 -8.76
CA THR A 253 -13.02 -1.30 -7.43
C THR A 253 -11.96 -2.37 -7.10
N ALA A 254 -11.51 -3.15 -8.09
CA ALA A 254 -10.42 -4.10 -7.88
C ALA A 254 -9.09 -3.37 -7.60
N VAL A 255 -8.79 -2.31 -8.34
CA VAL A 255 -7.61 -1.46 -8.08
C VAL A 255 -7.70 -0.85 -6.68
N ALA A 256 -8.86 -0.34 -6.27
CA ALA A 256 -9.06 0.24 -4.96
C ALA A 256 -8.83 -0.76 -3.82
N LYS A 257 -9.45 -1.95 -3.92
CA LYS A 257 -9.28 -3.04 -2.95
C LYS A 257 -7.82 -3.44 -2.75
N VAL A 258 -7.07 -3.57 -3.85
CA VAL A 258 -5.67 -3.94 -3.82
C VAL A 258 -4.81 -2.80 -3.29
N ALA A 259 -5.09 -1.55 -3.67
CA ALA A 259 -4.35 -0.39 -3.18
C ALA A 259 -4.51 -0.20 -1.66
N VAL A 260 -5.73 -0.32 -1.14
CA VAL A 260 -5.99 -0.22 0.31
C VAL A 260 -5.34 -1.40 1.04
N ARG A 261 -5.47 -2.62 0.50
CA ARG A 261 -4.79 -3.79 1.09
C ARG A 261 -3.26 -3.61 1.10
N ALA A 262 -2.67 -3.14 0.01
CA ALA A 262 -1.24 -2.88 -0.07
C ALA A 262 -0.76 -1.83 0.94
N ALA A 263 -1.62 -0.87 1.30
CA ALA A 263 -1.30 0.14 2.30
C ALA A 263 -1.36 -0.42 3.73
N THR A 264 -2.33 -1.27 4.05
CA THR A 264 -2.62 -1.68 5.44
C THR A 264 -2.07 -3.06 5.80
N ASP A 265 -2.15 -4.06 4.91
CA ASP A 265 -1.82 -5.45 5.22
C ASP A 265 -0.30 -5.63 5.42
N PRO A 266 0.21 -5.93 6.64
CA PRO A 266 1.64 -6.08 6.93
C PRO A 266 2.34 -7.13 6.05
N VAL A 267 1.60 -8.11 5.53
CA VAL A 267 2.11 -9.24 4.74
C VAL A 267 2.11 -8.93 3.23
N PHE A 268 1.51 -7.81 2.80
CA PHE A 268 1.48 -7.46 1.38
C PHE A 268 2.91 -7.16 0.87
N PRO A 269 3.37 -7.81 -0.21
CA PRO A 269 4.76 -7.70 -0.65
C PRO A 269 5.07 -6.31 -1.22
N PRO A 270 6.25 -5.73 -0.92
CA PRO A 270 6.72 -4.53 -1.60
C PRO A 270 7.11 -4.84 -3.05
N GLY A 271 7.21 -3.80 -3.87
CA GLY A 271 7.64 -3.88 -5.26
C GLY A 271 6.53 -3.59 -6.27
N ILE A 272 6.74 -4.06 -7.50
CA ILE A 272 5.86 -3.78 -8.65
C ILE A 272 4.85 -4.90 -8.79
N ILE A 273 3.57 -4.53 -8.81
CA ILE A 273 2.43 -5.42 -9.07
C ILE A 273 1.85 -5.06 -10.42
N ASP A 274 1.90 -6.01 -11.36
CA ASP A 274 1.35 -5.86 -12.69
C ASP A 274 -0.17 -6.07 -12.73
N VAL A 275 -0.74 -6.01 -13.93
CA VAL A 275 -2.17 -6.17 -14.18
C VAL A 275 -2.70 -7.50 -13.65
N TYR A 276 -1.93 -8.58 -13.80
CA TYR A 276 -2.32 -9.92 -13.37
C TYR A 276 -2.26 -10.06 -11.85
N GLY A 277 -1.23 -9.50 -11.22
CA GLY A 277 -1.11 -9.38 -9.78
C GLY A 277 -2.30 -8.63 -9.18
N ILE A 278 -2.69 -7.49 -9.75
CA ILE A 278 -3.87 -6.73 -9.30
C ILE A 278 -5.13 -7.60 -9.35
N LYS A 279 -5.36 -8.32 -10.45
CA LYS A 279 -6.50 -9.24 -10.56
C LYS A 279 -6.45 -10.34 -9.49
N ARG A 280 -5.30 -10.97 -9.29
CA ARG A 280 -5.11 -12.02 -8.29
C ARG A 280 -5.37 -11.52 -6.87
N TYR A 281 -4.77 -10.40 -6.48
CA TYR A 281 -4.95 -9.84 -5.14
C TYR A 281 -6.37 -9.32 -4.88
N SER A 282 -7.09 -8.91 -5.92
CA SER A 282 -8.49 -8.45 -5.80
C SER A 282 -9.49 -9.57 -5.49
N GLN A 283 -9.16 -10.82 -5.81
CA GLN A 283 -10.02 -11.99 -5.60
C GLN A 283 -9.88 -12.60 -4.19
N HIS A 284 -8.78 -12.32 -3.49
CA HIS A 284 -8.58 -12.80 -2.14
C HIS A 284 -9.41 -11.95 -1.18
N LYS A 285 -10.44 -12.55 -0.58
CA LYS A 285 -11.14 -11.94 0.56
C LYS A 285 -10.12 -11.70 1.66
N SER A 286 -10.06 -10.47 2.17
CA SER A 286 -9.52 -10.21 3.50
C SER A 286 -10.34 -11.02 4.48
N ASN A 287 -9.70 -12.01 5.12
CA ASN A 287 -10.29 -12.79 6.22
C ASN A 287 -10.58 -11.88 7.40
#